data_AF-A0A072TQK0-F1
#
_entry.id   AF-A0A072TQK0-F1
#
_cell.length_a   1.000
_cell.length_b   1.000
_cell.length_c   1.000
_cell.angle_alpha   90.00
_cell.angle_beta   90.00
_cell.angle_gamma   90.00
#
_symmetry.space_group_name_H-M   'P 1'
#
loop_
_entity.id
_entity.type
_entity.pdbx_description
1 polymer ?
#
loop_
_entity_poly.entity_id
_entity_poly.type
_entity_poly.pdbx_seq_one_letter_code
_entity_poly.pdbx_strand_id
1 'polypeptide(L)'
;MTGDMFIGPFWDHMLGYLKESIIRPNKILFLKYEDLKEDVSFNLKRIAEFVGFPFTQEEENNEVIENIIKLCSFESMKRSKGNQSGIIGVIDKEFFFRKGEMGDWVNYLSPSMIEKLSKVIKEKLSGLSLSFKGCP
;
A
#
# COMPACT_ATOMS: atom_id res chain seq x y z
N MET A 1 -15.15 -15.18 6.28
CA MET A 1 -15.02 -13.90 7.03
C MET A 1 -16.20 -13.03 6.65
N THR A 2 -17.00 -12.58 7.61
CA THR A 2 -18.26 -11.84 7.36
C THR A 2 -18.04 -10.39 6.91
N GLY A 3 -16.83 -9.84 7.08
CA GLY A 3 -16.49 -8.48 6.66
C GLY A 3 -16.86 -7.41 7.67
N ASP A 4 -17.36 -7.81 8.85
CA ASP A 4 -17.78 -6.91 9.93
C ASP A 4 -16.55 -6.29 10.63
N MET A 5 -16.13 -5.14 10.10
CA MET A 5 -15.03 -4.32 10.60
C MET A 5 -15.36 -2.85 10.30
N PHE A 6 -14.78 -1.93 11.05
CA PHE A 6 -14.79 -0.51 10.71
C PHE A 6 -14.29 -0.30 9.25
N ILE A 7 -15.12 0.31 8.39
CA ILE A 7 -14.90 0.51 6.93
C ILE A 7 -14.93 -0.80 6.10
N GLY A 8 -15.35 -1.92 6.69
CA GLY A 8 -15.60 -3.17 5.95
C GLY A 8 -16.89 -3.12 5.10
N PRO A 9 -17.07 -4.07 4.15
CA PRO A 9 -16.19 -5.21 3.87
C PRO A 9 -14.95 -4.85 3.02
N PHE A 10 -13.78 -5.37 3.42
CA PHE A 10 -12.49 -5.10 2.74
C PHE A 10 -12.49 -5.39 1.23
N TRP A 11 -13.02 -6.56 0.84
CA TRP A 11 -12.99 -7.00 -0.55
C TRP A 11 -13.81 -6.10 -1.46
N ASP A 12 -15.00 -5.69 -1.01
CA ASP A 12 -15.89 -4.85 -1.80
C ASP A 12 -15.29 -3.45 -1.97
N HIS A 13 -14.66 -2.93 -0.91
CA HIS A 13 -13.91 -1.68 -0.97
C HIS A 13 -12.76 -1.75 -1.98
N MET A 14 -11.88 -2.75 -1.87
CA MET A 14 -10.72 -2.91 -2.77
C MET A 14 -11.15 -3.11 -4.22
N LEU A 15 -12.09 -4.02 -4.48
CA LEU A 15 -12.57 -4.34 -5.82
C LEU A 15 -13.34 -3.17 -6.45
N GLY A 16 -14.05 -2.37 -5.64
CA GLY A 16 -14.68 -1.13 -6.08
C GLY A 16 -13.66 -0.16 -6.66
N TYR A 17 -12.58 0.13 -5.93
CA TYR A 17 -11.52 1.02 -6.44
C TYR A 17 -10.74 0.42 -7.62
N LEU A 18 -10.52 -0.90 -7.64
CA LEU A 18 -9.94 -1.56 -8.79
C LEU A 18 -10.80 -1.34 -10.05
N LYS A 19 -12.10 -1.60 -9.96
CA LYS A 19 -13.04 -1.38 -11.06
C LYS A 19 -13.03 0.07 -11.53
N GLU A 20 -13.08 1.01 -10.60
CA GLU A 20 -13.08 2.44 -10.94
C GLU A 20 -11.75 2.92 -11.55
N SER A 21 -10.62 2.31 -11.18
CA SER A 21 -9.33 2.58 -11.83
C SER A 21 -9.29 2.13 -13.29
N ILE A 22 -10.02 1.07 -13.65
CA ILE A 22 -10.14 0.59 -15.03
C ILE A 22 -11.08 1.50 -15.84
N ILE A 23 -12.19 1.96 -15.23
CA ILE A 23 -13.17 2.83 -15.90
C ILE A 23 -12.60 4.25 -16.07
N ARG A 24 -11.83 4.74 -15.09
CA ARG A 24 -11.35 6.12 -15.00
C ARG A 24 -9.84 6.18 -14.75
N PRO A 25 -9.01 5.62 -15.65
CA PRO A 25 -7.55 5.48 -15.43
C PRO A 25 -6.82 6.82 -15.28
N ASN A 26 -7.37 7.91 -15.84
CA ASN A 26 -6.81 9.26 -15.70
C ASN A 26 -7.26 9.98 -14.41
N LYS A 27 -8.13 9.36 -13.61
CA LYS A 27 -8.67 9.94 -12.36
C LYS A 27 -8.39 9.09 -11.13
N ILE A 28 -8.14 7.79 -11.31
CA ILE A 28 -7.92 6.85 -10.21
C ILE A 28 -6.71 5.99 -10.54
N LEU A 29 -5.65 6.13 -9.75
CA LEU A 29 -4.47 5.28 -9.79
C LEU A 29 -4.59 4.17 -8.73
N PHE A 30 -4.73 2.93 -9.18
CA PHE A 30 -4.68 1.78 -8.28
C PHE A 30 -3.22 1.36 -8.04
N LEU A 31 -2.85 1.30 -6.76
CA LEU A 31 -1.53 0.92 -6.27
C LEU A 31 -1.67 -0.21 -5.25
N LYS A 32 -0.68 -1.11 -5.22
CA LYS A 32 -0.54 -2.14 -4.20
C LYS A 32 0.65 -1.80 -3.32
N TYR A 33 0.51 -2.01 -2.01
CA TYR A 33 1.55 -1.71 -1.05
C TYR A 33 2.83 -2.49 -1.33
N GLU A 34 2.70 -3.73 -1.76
CA GLU A 34 3.83 -4.61 -2.00
C GLU A 34 4.63 -4.22 -3.24
N ASP A 35 3.95 -3.84 -4.32
CA ASP A 35 4.59 -3.31 -5.53
C ASP A 35 5.35 -2.01 -5.22
N LEU A 36 4.76 -1.13 -4.39
CA LEU A 36 5.39 0.11 -3.94
C LEU A 36 6.69 -0.15 -3.17
N LYS A 37 6.74 -1.21 -2.37
CA LYS A 37 7.94 -1.56 -1.59
C LYS A 37 9.01 -2.26 -2.41
N GLU A 38 8.63 -3.01 -3.42
CA GLU A 38 9.56 -3.77 -4.25
C GLU A 38 10.33 -2.87 -5.21
N ASP A 39 9.64 -1.94 -5.88
CA ASP A 39 10.26 -0.95 -6.75
C ASP A 39 9.69 0.44 -6.45
N VAL A 40 10.27 1.07 -5.43
CA VAL A 40 9.85 2.40 -4.97
C VAL A 40 10.09 3.45 -6.06
N SER A 41 11.19 3.34 -6.82
CA SER A 41 11.57 4.32 -7.83
C SER A 41 10.59 4.29 -9.01
N PHE A 42 10.31 3.11 -9.55
CA PHE A 42 9.32 2.95 -10.63
C PHE A 42 7.94 3.46 -10.22
N ASN A 43 7.46 3.07 -9.03
CA ASN A 43 6.14 3.50 -8.60
C ASN A 43 6.08 5.00 -8.27
N LEU A 44 7.16 5.60 -7.77
CA LEU A 44 7.25 7.04 -7.55
C LEU A 44 7.13 7.80 -8.89
N LYS A 45 7.86 7.37 -9.93
CA LYS A 45 7.72 7.95 -11.28
C LYS A 45 6.30 7.82 -11.81
N ARG A 46 5.69 6.64 -11.66
CA ARG A 46 4.29 6.38 -12.07
C ARG A 46 3.28 7.28 -11.32
N ILE A 47 3.49 7.52 -10.02
CA ILE A 47 2.67 8.45 -9.25
C ILE A 47 2.86 9.88 -9.77
N ALA A 48 4.10 10.30 -10.00
CA ALA A 48 4.46 11.63 -10.48
C ALA A 48 3.81 11.93 -11.84
N GLU A 49 3.90 10.99 -12.79
CA GLU A 49 3.19 11.03 -14.07
C GLU A 49 1.68 11.20 -13.88
N PHE A 50 1.08 10.38 -13.01
CA PHE A 50 -0.35 10.40 -12.77
C PHE A 50 -0.87 11.71 -12.16
N VAL A 51 -0.10 12.34 -11.25
CA VAL A 51 -0.47 13.64 -10.67
C VAL A 51 -0.15 14.83 -11.59
N GLY A 52 0.43 14.60 -12.77
CA GLY A 52 0.75 15.62 -13.77
C GLY A 52 2.11 16.29 -13.60
N PHE A 53 3.02 15.69 -12.83
CA PHE A 53 4.37 16.19 -12.59
C PHE A 53 5.42 15.11 -12.90
N PRO A 54 5.51 14.61 -14.16
CA PRO A 54 6.53 13.63 -14.52
C PRO A 54 7.94 14.21 -14.29
N PHE A 55 8.86 13.37 -13.82
CA PHE A 55 10.25 13.80 -13.64
C PHE A 55 10.91 14.09 -14.98
N THR A 56 11.72 15.14 -14.99
CA THR A 56 12.61 15.48 -16.10
C THR A 56 13.88 14.64 -16.04
N GLN A 57 14.57 14.47 -17.18
CA GLN A 57 15.86 13.77 -17.20
C GLN A 57 16.91 14.43 -16.29
N GLU A 58 16.84 15.76 -16.13
CA GLU A 58 17.70 16.49 -15.20
C GLU A 58 17.43 16.11 -13.75
N GLU A 59 16.16 16.02 -13.33
CA GLU A 59 15.80 15.59 -11.97
C GLU A 59 16.21 14.14 -11.71
N GLU A 60 16.12 13.26 -12.70
CA GLU A 60 16.63 11.89 -12.60
C GLU A 60 18.15 11.85 -12.43
N ASN A 61 18.87 12.69 -13.18
CA ASN A 61 20.33 12.76 -13.09
C ASN A 61 20.83 13.42 -11.80
N ASN A 62 20.02 14.30 -11.20
CA ASN A 62 20.33 15.05 -9.99
C ASN A 62 19.84 14.38 -8.69
N GLU A 63 19.59 13.07 -8.72
CA GLU A 63 19.20 12.26 -7.56
C GLU A 63 17.92 12.75 -6.85
N VAL A 64 17.04 13.48 -7.54
CA VAL A 64 15.81 14.02 -6.93
C VAL A 64 14.91 12.88 -6.46
N ILE A 65 14.84 11.80 -7.24
CA ILE A 65 14.05 10.62 -6.94
C ILE A 65 14.55 9.94 -5.66
N GLU A 66 15.84 9.70 -5.56
CA GLU A 66 16.50 9.08 -4.41
C GLU A 66 16.30 9.92 -3.15
N ASN A 67 16.35 11.25 -3.27
CA ASN A 67 16.10 12.18 -2.17
C ASN A 67 14.65 12.11 -1.68
N ILE A 68 13.67 12.05 -2.59
CA ILE A 68 12.26 11.87 -2.22
C ILE A 68 12.05 10.51 -1.54
N ILE A 69 12.60 9.43 -2.11
CA ILE A 69 12.52 8.08 -1.52
C ILE A 69 13.09 8.08 -0.10
N LYS A 70 14.25 8.70 0.11
CA LYS A 70 14.89 8.80 1.43
C LYS A 70 14.04 9.59 2.42
N LEU A 71 13.49 10.73 1.99
CA LEU A 71 12.65 11.59 2.81
C LEU A 71 11.35 10.88 3.23
N CYS A 72 10.71 10.20 2.29
CA CYS A 72 9.45 9.48 2.49
C CYS A 72 9.63 8.03 2.98
N SER A 73 10.87 7.59 3.21
CA SER A 73 11.14 6.24 3.72
C SER A 73 10.47 6.01 5.07
N PHE A 74 10.11 4.76 5.35
CA PHE A 74 9.46 4.37 6.62
C PHE A 74 10.24 4.90 7.83
N GLU A 75 11.56 4.75 7.81
CA GLU A 75 12.47 5.17 8.87
C GLU A 75 12.51 6.69 9.06
N SER A 76 12.58 7.46 7.96
CA SER A 76 12.52 8.92 8.01
C SER A 76 11.17 9.41 8.52
N MET A 77 10.08 8.83 8.03
CA MET A 77 8.72 9.22 8.43
C MET A 77 8.44 8.87 9.89
N LYS A 78 8.87 7.71 10.37
CA LYS A 78 8.75 7.29 11.78
C LYS A 78 9.52 8.20 12.73
N ARG A 79 10.70 8.67 12.32
CA ARG A 79 11.53 9.58 13.14
C ARG A 79 11.17 11.06 13.01
N SER A 80 10.29 11.43 12.08
CA SER A 80 9.87 12.83 11.92
C SER A 80 9.18 13.33 13.18
N LYS A 81 9.58 14.49 13.71
CA LYS A 81 9.05 15.06 14.96
C LYS A 81 7.52 15.16 14.97
N GLY A 82 6.91 15.47 13.81
CA GLY A 82 5.46 15.55 13.66
C GLY A 82 4.72 14.21 13.83
N ASN A 83 5.44 13.09 13.76
CA ASN A 83 4.92 11.74 13.81
C ASN A 83 5.29 10.98 15.09
N GLN A 84 6.12 11.56 15.96
CA GLN A 84 6.61 10.87 17.16
C GLN A 84 5.63 10.93 18.34
N SER A 85 4.77 11.95 18.41
CA SER A 85 3.86 12.13 19.55
C SER A 85 2.57 12.88 19.17
N GLY A 86 1.55 12.70 20.00
CA GLY A 86 0.20 13.26 19.82
C GLY A 86 -0.80 12.23 19.29
N ILE A 87 -2.01 12.69 19.00
CA ILE A 87 -3.16 11.85 18.63
C ILE A 87 -3.64 12.24 17.23
N ILE A 88 -3.97 11.24 16.40
CA ILE A 88 -4.70 11.40 15.15
C ILE A 88 -6.04 10.69 15.31
N GLY A 89 -7.12 11.47 15.38
CA GLY A 89 -8.46 10.95 15.69
C GLY A 89 -8.50 10.36 17.11
N VAL A 90 -8.52 9.03 17.19
CA VAL A 90 -8.52 8.26 18.46
C VAL A 90 -7.27 7.40 18.64
N ILE A 91 -6.26 7.56 17.77
CA ILE A 91 -5.06 6.72 17.72
C ILE A 91 -3.83 7.55 18.07
N ASP A 92 -3.02 7.10 19.02
CA ASP A 92 -1.72 7.71 19.31
C ASP A 92 -0.76 7.52 18.14
N LYS A 93 -0.03 8.59 17.79
CA LYS A 93 0.89 8.60 16.65
C LYS A 93 1.98 7.53 16.74
N GLU A 94 2.34 7.11 17.95
CA GLU A 94 3.30 6.02 18.17
C GLU A 94 2.86 4.69 17.51
N PHE A 95 1.55 4.45 17.37
CA PHE A 95 1.01 3.23 16.75
C PHE A 95 0.89 3.31 15.22
N PHE A 96 1.06 4.49 14.62
CA PHE A 96 0.99 4.63 13.15
C PHE A 96 2.16 3.96 12.43
N PHE A 97 3.34 3.89 13.06
CA PHE A 97 4.57 3.35 12.46
C PHE A 97 5.06 2.10 13.19
N ARG A 98 4.42 0.96 12.92
CA ARG A 98 4.72 -0.33 13.56
C ARG A 98 6.01 -0.98 13.03
N LYS A 99 5.91 -1.79 11.96
CA LYS A 99 7.04 -2.49 11.32
C LYS A 99 7.30 -2.09 9.86
N GLY A 100 6.25 -1.78 9.09
CA GLY A 100 6.40 -1.42 7.69
C GLY A 100 6.83 -2.58 6.79
N GLU A 101 6.61 -3.83 7.19
CA GLU A 101 7.08 -5.04 6.49
C GLU A 101 5.95 -5.83 5.85
N MET A 102 6.27 -6.57 4.78
CA MET A 102 5.35 -7.51 4.12
C MET A 102 5.47 -8.90 4.78
N GLY A 103 4.37 -9.65 4.84
CA GLY A 103 4.39 -11.04 5.31
C GLY A 103 4.39 -11.22 6.84
N ASP A 104 4.36 -10.13 7.62
CA ASP A 104 4.37 -10.20 9.09
C ASP A 104 3.16 -10.95 9.68
N TRP A 105 2.10 -11.19 8.89
CA TRP A 105 0.93 -11.98 9.29
C TRP A 105 1.28 -13.42 9.71
N VAL A 106 2.39 -13.98 9.23
CA VAL A 106 2.88 -15.32 9.63
C VAL A 106 3.15 -15.43 11.13
N ASN A 107 3.42 -14.30 11.79
CA ASN A 107 3.67 -14.24 13.24
C ASN A 107 2.38 -14.22 14.07
N TYR A 108 1.21 -14.06 13.44
CA TYR A 108 -0.08 -13.86 14.12
C TYR A 108 -1.15 -14.86 13.73
N LEU A 109 -1.08 -15.43 12.52
CA LEU A 109 -2.10 -16.36 12.02
C LEU A 109 -1.68 -17.81 12.24
N SER A 110 -2.61 -18.62 12.76
CA SER A 110 -2.41 -20.08 12.84
C SER A 110 -2.58 -20.74 11.46
N PRO A 111 -2.04 -21.95 11.25
CA PRO A 111 -2.17 -22.66 9.96
C PRO A 111 -3.61 -22.77 9.45
N SER A 112 -4.58 -23.00 10.34
CA SER A 112 -6.00 -23.09 9.96
C SER A 112 -6.63 -21.74 9.60
N MET A 113 -6.12 -20.64 10.17
CA MET A 113 -6.53 -19.28 9.77
C MET A 113 -5.94 -18.91 8.41
N ILE A 114 -4.70 -19.29 8.15
CA ILE A 114 -4.00 -19.11 6.89
C ILE A 114 -4.77 -19.83 5.77
N GLU A 115 -5.09 -21.11 5.94
CA GLU A 115 -5.84 -21.89 4.95
C GLU A 115 -7.21 -21.25 4.62
N LYS A 116 -7.95 -20.81 5.65
CA LYS A 116 -9.22 -20.10 5.47
C LYS A 116 -9.04 -18.80 4.70
N LEU A 117 -7.99 -18.03 4.97
CA LEU A 117 -7.70 -16.78 4.29
C LEU A 117 -7.30 -17.03 2.84
N SER A 118 -6.38 -17.96 2.55
CA SER A 118 -5.97 -18.33 1.19
C SER A 118 -7.16 -18.73 0.32
N LYS A 119 -8.10 -19.50 0.88
CA LYS A 119 -9.34 -19.88 0.18
C LYS A 119 -10.17 -18.65 -0.19
N VAL A 120 -10.39 -17.73 0.75
CA VAL A 120 -11.14 -16.50 0.50
C VAL A 120 -10.45 -15.61 -0.53
N ILE A 121 -9.12 -15.45 -0.45
CA ILE A 121 -8.33 -14.68 -1.42
C ILE A 121 -8.52 -15.28 -2.82
N LYS A 122 -8.36 -16.60 -2.96
CA LYS A 122 -8.52 -17.30 -4.23
C LYS A 122 -9.92 -17.15 -4.81
N GLU A 123 -10.95 -17.26 -3.97
CA GLU A 123 -12.35 -17.06 -4.38
C GLU A 123 -12.61 -15.62 -4.85
N LYS A 124 -12.11 -14.62 -4.11
CA LYS A 124 -12.35 -13.20 -4.40
C LYS A 124 -11.55 -12.66 -5.58
N LEU A 125 -10.38 -13.21 -5.85
CA LEU A 125 -9.51 -12.82 -6.96
C LEU A 125 -9.68 -13.69 -8.20
N SER A 126 -10.50 -14.75 -8.12
CA SER A 126 -10.76 -15.63 -9.26
C SER A 126 -11.28 -14.84 -10.47
N GLY A 127 -10.65 -15.05 -11.63
CA GLY A 127 -11.01 -14.36 -12.87
C GLY A 127 -10.49 -12.92 -13.00
N LEU A 128 -9.81 -12.39 -11.98
CA LEU A 128 -9.13 -11.10 -12.04
C LEU A 128 -7.65 -11.31 -12.39
N SER A 129 -7.09 -10.45 -13.24
CA SER A 129 -5.64 -10.37 -13.44
C SER A 129 -4.98 -9.59 -12.29
N LEU A 130 -5.25 -10.00 -11.05
CA LEU A 130 -4.77 -9.35 -9.83
C LEU A 130 -4.13 -10.37 -8.89
N SER A 131 -2.92 -10.08 -8.45
CA SER A 131 -2.19 -10.85 -7.43
C SER A 131 -1.49 -9.91 -6.44
N PHE A 132 -1.38 -10.36 -5.21
CA PHE A 132 -0.70 -9.65 -4.12
C PHE A 132 0.51 -10.46 -3.67
N LYS A 133 1.67 -9.82 -3.62
CA LYS A 133 2.90 -10.47 -3.15
C LYS A 133 2.81 -10.68 -1.64
N GLY A 134 3.37 -11.78 -1.15
CA GLY A 134 3.36 -12.10 0.29
C GLY A 134 1.97 -12.39 0.88
N CYS A 135 0.92 -12.53 0.06
CA CYS A 135 -0.34 -13.12 0.48
C CYS A 135 -0.21 -14.65 0.61
N PRO A 136 -0.91 -15.27 1.58
CA PRO A 136 -0.97 -16.72 1.74
C PRO A 136 -1.77 -17.43 0.63
#